data_AF-A0A2A5Y4Y5-F1
#
_entry.id   AF-A0A2A5Y4Y5-F1
#
_cell.length_a   1.000
_cell.length_b   1.000
_cell.length_c   1.000
_cell.angle_alpha   90.00
_cell.angle_beta   90.00
_cell.angle_gamma   90.00
#
_symmetry.space_group_name_H-M   'P 1'
#
loop_
_entity.id
_entity.type
_entity.pdbx_description
1 polymer ?
#
loop_
_entity_poly.entity_id
_entity_poly.type
_entity_poly.pdbx_seq_one_letter_code
_entity_poly.pdbx_strand_id
1 'polypeptide(L)'
;MVFAAPKRRVALEAIIHPLVAADRDRFLTEFREAGTPMVVLDVPLLFETGGQSLCDHTILCAVDPAIQRTRALQRAGMTDEKLDAILASQMPLAQKRQLADSVIDTGNGVDAARRALDAILDGPVADLIKGQ
;
A
#
# COMPACT_ATOMS: atom_id res chain seq x y z
N MET A 1 -1.90 24.90 11.69
CA MET A 1 -2.19 23.52 11.22
C MET A 1 -2.93 23.57 9.89
N VAL A 2 -2.36 23.02 8.82
CA VAL A 2 -3.00 22.95 7.48
C VAL A 2 -4.14 21.92 7.44
N PHE A 3 -4.06 20.88 8.28
CA PHE A 3 -5.06 19.80 8.35
C PHE A 3 -6.45 20.21 8.87
N ALA A 4 -6.58 21.37 9.51
CA ALA A 4 -7.85 21.86 10.05
C ALA A 4 -8.61 22.79 9.08
N ALA A 5 -8.05 23.12 7.91
CA ALA A 5 -8.63 24.05 6.95
C ALA A 5 -8.74 23.40 5.56
N PRO A 6 -9.93 22.93 5.14
CA PRO A 6 -10.12 22.18 3.89
C PRO A 6 -9.52 22.86 2.65
N LYS A 7 -9.71 24.18 2.51
CA LYS A 7 -9.14 24.96 1.38
C LYS A 7 -7.60 24.98 1.36
N ARG A 8 -6.96 24.97 2.54
CA ARG A 8 -5.49 24.93 2.64
C ARG A 8 -4.95 23.52 2.41
N ARG A 9 -5.72 22.48 2.78
CA ARG A 9 -5.37 21.09 2.50
C ARG A 9 -5.32 20.82 1.00
N VAL A 10 -6.33 21.25 0.25
CA VAL A 10 -6.37 21.12 -1.22
C VAL A 10 -5.20 21.85 -1.89
N ALA A 11 -4.90 23.09 -1.46
CA ALA A 11 -3.77 23.84 -2.01
C ALA A 11 -2.43 23.16 -1.71
N LEU A 12 -2.28 22.56 -0.53
CA LEU A 12 -1.08 21.82 -0.17
C LEU A 12 -0.97 20.50 -0.96
N GLU A 13 -2.05 19.75 -1.07
CA GLU A 13 -2.14 18.51 -1.85
C GLU A 13 -1.76 18.76 -3.32
N ALA A 14 -2.24 19.86 -3.91
CA ALA A 14 -1.90 20.24 -5.29
C ALA A 14 -0.40 20.52 -5.51
N ILE A 15 0.35 20.90 -4.46
CA ILE A 15 1.80 21.09 -4.53
C ILE A 15 2.54 19.78 -4.25
N ILE A 16 2.09 19.00 -3.26
CA ILE A 16 2.76 17.78 -2.83
C ILE A 16 2.61 16.65 -3.85
N HIS A 17 1.41 16.42 -4.40
CA HIS A 17 1.15 15.28 -5.27
C HIS A 17 2.06 15.22 -6.51
N PRO A 18 2.27 16.34 -7.25
CA PRO A 18 3.21 16.33 -8.38
C PRO A 18 4.65 16.01 -7.96
N LEU A 19 5.10 16.52 -6.81
CA LEU A 19 6.46 16.27 -6.32
C LEU A 19 6.67 14.81 -5.93
N VAL A 20 5.69 14.20 -5.24
CA VAL A 20 5.72 12.78 -4.87
C VAL A 20 5.68 11.89 -6.11
N ALA A 21 4.87 12.25 -7.12
CA ALA A 21 4.83 11.51 -8.38
C ALA A 21 6.17 11.58 -9.12
N ALA A 22 6.77 12.78 -9.23
CA ALA A 22 8.07 12.95 -9.86
C ALA A 22 9.20 12.19 -9.14
N ASP A 23 9.17 12.16 -7.80
CA ASP A 23 10.14 11.40 -7.00
C ASP A 23 10.00 9.89 -7.21
N ARG A 24 8.76 9.37 -7.19
CA ARG A 24 8.47 7.97 -7.51
C ARG A 24 8.95 7.60 -8.91
N ASP A 25 8.64 8.42 -9.92
CA ASP A 25 8.98 8.11 -11.30
C ASP A 25 10.50 8.11 -11.51
N ARG A 26 11.22 9.04 -10.85
CA ARG A 26 12.68 9.04 -10.82
C ARG A 26 13.23 7.78 -10.15
N PHE A 27 12.70 7.40 -8.99
CA PHE A 27 13.08 6.16 -8.29
C PHE A 27 12.90 4.94 -9.22
N LEU A 28 11.75 4.82 -9.88
CA LEU A 28 11.49 3.71 -10.80
C LEU A 28 12.45 3.70 -12.00
N THR A 29 12.75 4.86 -12.59
CA THR A 29 13.71 4.96 -13.70
C THR A 29 15.12 4.58 -13.26
N GLU A 30 15.60 5.09 -12.12
CA GLU A 30 16.94 4.81 -11.61
C GLU A 30 17.17 3.30 -11.41
N PHE A 31 16.24 2.60 -10.76
CA PHE A 31 16.40 1.17 -10.50
C PHE A 31 16.19 0.31 -11.76
N ARG A 32 15.39 0.77 -12.73
CA ARG A 32 15.29 0.13 -14.06
C ARG A 32 16.61 0.25 -14.82
N GLU A 33 17.21 1.44 -14.86
CA GLU A 33 18.50 1.67 -15.54
C GLU A 33 19.64 0.90 -14.86
N ALA A 34 19.57 0.72 -13.53
CA ALA A 34 20.52 -0.10 -12.78
C ALA A 34 20.33 -1.61 -12.97
N GLY A 35 19.31 -2.06 -13.73
CA GLY A 35 19.02 -3.49 -13.92
C GLY A 35 18.60 -4.19 -12.63
N THR A 36 18.00 -3.46 -11.70
CA THR A 36 17.55 -4.04 -10.42
C THR A 36 16.36 -4.96 -10.67
N PRO A 37 16.39 -6.22 -10.18
CA PRO A 37 15.38 -7.21 -10.55
C PRO A 37 13.99 -6.90 -10.00
N MET A 38 13.90 -6.14 -8.89
CA MET A 38 12.63 -5.80 -8.26
C MET A 38 12.77 -4.58 -7.35
N VAL A 39 11.71 -3.76 -7.30
CA VAL A 39 11.51 -2.70 -6.30
C VAL A 39 10.13 -2.84 -5.65
N VAL A 40 9.97 -2.30 -4.44
CA VAL A 40 8.71 -2.36 -3.69
C VAL A 40 8.17 -0.95 -3.48
N LEU A 41 6.90 -0.74 -3.83
CA LEU A 41 6.17 0.49 -3.56
C LEU A 41 5.18 0.27 -2.42
N ASP A 42 5.43 0.86 -1.25
CA ASP A 42 4.49 0.85 -0.13
C ASP A 42 3.51 2.03 -0.25
N VAL A 43 2.29 1.74 -0.72
CA VAL A 43 1.29 2.75 -1.07
C VAL A 43 -0.04 2.45 -0.38
N PRO A 44 -0.42 3.20 0.67
CA PRO A 44 -1.65 2.96 1.44
C PRO A 44 -2.96 3.05 0.63
N LEU A 45 -2.98 3.90 -0.40
CA LEU A 45 -4.13 4.18 -1.26
C LEU A 45 -3.91 3.69 -2.70
N LEU A 46 -3.17 2.59 -2.86
CA LEU A 46 -2.76 2.07 -4.17
C LEU A 46 -3.96 1.89 -5.10
N PHE A 47 -4.98 1.16 -4.65
CA PHE A 47 -6.15 0.83 -5.46
C PHE A 47 -7.11 2.01 -5.65
N GLU A 48 -7.24 2.86 -4.62
CA GLU A 48 -8.10 4.05 -4.63
C GLU A 48 -7.64 5.08 -5.68
N THR A 49 -6.34 5.14 -5.93
CA THR A 49 -5.73 6.09 -6.86
C THR A 49 -5.46 5.52 -8.24
N GLY A 50 -5.76 4.23 -8.47
CA GLY A 50 -5.39 3.55 -9.71
C GLY A 50 -3.89 3.25 -9.83
N GLY A 51 -3.12 3.44 -8.75
CA GLY A 51 -1.66 3.28 -8.74
C GLY A 51 -1.18 1.85 -9.02
N GLN A 52 -2.06 0.85 -8.92
CA GLN A 52 -1.74 -0.53 -9.27
C GLN A 52 -1.28 -0.68 -10.72
N SER A 53 -1.64 0.23 -11.63
CA SER A 53 -1.18 0.18 -13.03
C SER A 53 0.34 0.44 -13.18
N LEU A 54 1.01 0.86 -12.11
CA LEU A 54 2.46 1.08 -12.07
C LEU A 54 3.22 -0.17 -11.61
N CYS A 55 2.52 -1.23 -11.18
CA CYS A 55 3.09 -2.43 -10.59
C CYS A 55 2.89 -3.62 -11.53
N ASP A 56 3.93 -4.45 -11.66
CA ASP A 56 3.82 -5.74 -12.36
C ASP A 56 3.12 -6.81 -11.51
N HIS A 57 3.16 -6.66 -10.18
CA HIS A 57 2.47 -7.51 -9.21
C HIS A 57 2.06 -6.71 -7.98
N THR A 58 0.89 -6.99 -7.43
CA THR A 58 0.34 -6.32 -6.25
C THR A 58 0.10 -7.28 -5.09
N ILE A 59 0.54 -6.87 -3.90
CA ILE A 59 0.37 -7.65 -2.67
C ILE A 59 -0.47 -6.83 -1.68
N LEU A 60 -1.62 -7.37 -1.29
CA LEU A 60 -2.48 -6.80 -0.27
C LEU A 60 -2.23 -7.46 1.09
N CYS A 61 -1.81 -6.66 2.08
CA CYS A 61 -1.83 -7.09 3.48
C CYS A 61 -3.24 -6.93 4.05
N ALA A 62 -3.87 -8.04 4.40
CA ALA A 62 -5.22 -8.09 4.94
C ALA A 62 -5.25 -8.69 6.34
N VAL A 63 -6.27 -8.35 7.11
CA VAL A 63 -6.58 -8.99 8.39
C VAL A 63 -8.06 -8.79 8.69
N ASP A 64 -8.60 -9.59 9.60
CA ASP A 64 -9.95 -9.40 10.13
C ASP A 64 -10.16 -7.95 10.65
N PRO A 65 -11.29 -7.28 10.34
CA PRO A 65 -11.55 -5.91 10.74
C PRO A 65 -11.47 -5.66 12.26
N ALA A 66 -11.85 -6.63 13.10
CA ALA A 66 -11.77 -6.49 14.55
C ALA A 66 -10.30 -6.48 15.01
N ILE A 67 -9.45 -7.32 14.42
CA ILE A 67 -8.01 -7.33 14.68
C ILE A 67 -7.37 -6.04 14.15
N GLN A 68 -7.77 -5.58 12.96
CA GLN A 68 -7.30 -4.32 12.38
C GLN A 68 -7.57 -3.15 13.32
N ARG A 69 -8.83 -3.02 13.80
CA ARG A 69 -9.23 -1.96 14.75
C ARG A 69 -8.41 -2.04 16.03
N THR A 70 -8.33 -3.23 16.63
CA THR A 70 -7.58 -3.45 17.88
C THR A 70 -6.13 -3.00 17.74
N ARG A 71 -5.43 -3.43 16.67
CA ARG A 71 -4.03 -3.05 16.42
C ARG A 71 -3.87 -1.57 16.09
N ALA A 72 -4.82 -0.97 15.38
CA ALA A 72 -4.77 0.44 15.03
C ALA A 72 -4.89 1.33 16.27
N LEU A 73 -5.82 1.02 17.17
CA LEU A 73 -6.06 1.79 18.40
C LEU A 73 -4.92 1.67 19.43
N GLN A 74 -4.09 0.63 19.35
CA GLN A 74 -2.88 0.50 20.17
C GLN A 74 -1.76 1.46 19.77
N ARG A 75 -1.83 2.09 18.58
CA ARG A 75 -0.81 3.03 18.12
C ARG A 75 -0.96 4.38 18.80
N ALA A 76 0.16 5.00 19.16
CA ALA A 76 0.16 6.33 19.78
C ALA A 76 -0.59 7.36 18.90
N GLY A 77 -1.53 8.09 19.51
CA GLY A 77 -2.30 9.14 18.83
C GLY A 77 -3.38 8.64 17.87
N MET A 78 -3.83 7.38 18.02
CA MET A 78 -5.04 6.86 17.38
C MET A 78 -6.24 6.93 18.34
N THR A 79 -7.40 7.28 17.79
CA THR A 79 -8.71 7.24 18.44
C THR A 79 -9.70 6.54 17.50
N ASP A 80 -10.84 6.12 18.02
CA ASP A 80 -11.90 5.52 17.20
C ASP A 80 -12.36 6.47 16.09
N GLU A 81 -12.56 7.76 16.38
CA GLU A 81 -13.01 8.74 15.39
C GLU A 81 -11.97 8.92 14.27
N LYS A 82 -10.69 8.92 14.62
CA LYS A 82 -9.60 9.02 13.64
C LYS A 82 -9.51 7.76 12.79
N LEU A 83 -9.68 6.59 13.40
CA LEU A 83 -9.71 5.33 12.67
C LEU A 83 -10.90 5.26 11.72
N ASP A 84 -12.09 5.64 12.17
CA ASP A 84 -13.31 5.65 11.36
C ASP A 84 -13.18 6.60 10.17
N ALA A 85 -12.61 7.79 10.39
CA ALA A 85 -12.31 8.73 9.31
C ALA A 85 -11.32 8.16 8.27
N ILE A 86 -10.30 7.42 8.73
CA ILE A 86 -9.35 6.74 7.84
C ILE A 86 -10.05 5.65 7.03
N LEU A 87 -10.81 4.77 7.70
CA LEU A 87 -11.50 3.67 7.05
C LEU A 87 -12.55 4.17 6.05
N ALA A 88 -13.25 5.26 6.35
CA ALA A 88 -14.22 5.89 5.45
C ALA A 88 -13.58 6.48 4.18
N SER A 89 -12.29 6.81 4.22
CA SER A 89 -11.55 7.33 3.06
C SER A 89 -10.93 6.24 2.18
N GLN A 90 -11.02 4.97 2.59
CA GLN A 90 -10.39 3.84 1.92
C GLN A 90 -11.40 2.97 1.19
N MET A 91 -10.93 2.30 0.14
CA MET A 91 -11.69 1.26 -0.54
C MET A 91 -11.95 0.08 0.42
N PRO A 92 -13.16 -0.50 0.44
CA PRO A 92 -13.47 -1.68 1.26
C PRO A 92 -12.50 -2.84 1.00
N LEU A 93 -12.12 -3.55 2.07
CA LEU A 93 -11.17 -4.67 1.98
C LEU A 93 -11.61 -5.75 0.97
N ALA A 94 -12.91 -6.02 0.89
CA ALA A 94 -13.46 -6.99 -0.07
C ALA A 94 -13.20 -6.58 -1.52
N GLN A 95 -13.25 -5.29 -1.84
CA GLN A 95 -12.93 -4.78 -3.18
C GLN A 95 -11.43 -4.82 -3.43
N LYS A 96 -10.59 -4.43 -2.45
CA LYS A 96 -9.12 -4.55 -2.56
C LYS A 96 -8.69 -5.99 -2.85
N ARG A 97 -9.32 -6.98 -2.22
CA ARG A 97 -9.04 -8.42 -2.46
C ARG A 97 -9.35 -8.87 -3.88
N GLN A 98 -10.29 -8.23 -4.57
CA GLN A 98 -10.60 -8.54 -5.97
C GLN A 98 -9.59 -7.94 -6.95
N LEU A 99 -8.88 -6.89 -6.54
CA LEU A 99 -7.92 -6.16 -7.38
C LEU A 99 -6.47 -6.60 -7.17
N ALA A 100 -6.16 -7.25 -6.04
CA ALA A 100 -4.80 -7.66 -5.70
C ALA A 100 -4.45 -9.02 -6.33
N ASP A 101 -3.23 -9.13 -6.85
CA ASP A 101 -2.70 -10.40 -7.40
C ASP A 101 -2.41 -11.41 -6.30
N SER A 102 -2.03 -10.93 -5.12
CA SER A 102 -1.80 -11.77 -3.94
C SER A 102 -2.27 -11.11 -2.67
N VAL A 103 -2.69 -11.92 -1.70
CA VAL A 103 -3.15 -11.44 -0.39
C VAL A 103 -2.39 -12.15 0.72
N ILE A 104 -1.79 -11.38 1.63
CA ILE A 104 -1.16 -11.89 2.85
C ILE A 104 -2.10 -11.65 4.02
N ASP A 105 -2.53 -12.72 4.68
CA ASP A 105 -3.23 -12.63 5.96
C ASP A 105 -2.23 -12.39 7.10
N THR A 106 -2.34 -11.21 7.71
CA THR A 106 -1.47 -10.78 8.83
C THR A 106 -2.08 -11.07 10.20
N GLY A 107 -3.22 -11.77 10.26
CA GLY A 107 -3.89 -12.18 11.51
C GLY A 107 -3.10 -13.21 12.30
N ASN A 108 -2.41 -14.13 11.60
CA ASN A 108 -1.72 -15.28 12.18
C ASN A 108 -0.27 -14.99 12.65
N GLY A 109 0.08 -13.71 12.79
CA GLY A 109 1.39 -13.26 13.24
C GLY A 109 2.42 -13.09 12.12
N VAL A 110 3.57 -12.51 12.49
CA VAL A 110 4.62 -12.10 11.53
C VAL A 110 5.26 -13.29 10.83
N ASP A 111 5.46 -14.42 11.52
CA ASP A 111 6.09 -15.59 10.91
C ASP A 111 5.20 -16.24 9.84
N ALA A 112 3.88 -16.26 10.05
CA ALA A 112 2.94 -16.71 9.04
C ALA A 112 2.92 -15.77 7.83
N ALA A 113 2.93 -14.47 8.07
CA ALA A 113 3.00 -13.47 7.00
C ALA A 113 4.31 -13.56 6.20
N ARG A 114 5.45 -13.80 6.87
CA ARG A 114 6.75 -14.03 6.22
C ARG A 114 6.72 -15.24 5.31
N ARG A 115 6.24 -16.39 5.79
CA ARG A 115 6.11 -17.59 4.94
C ARG A 115 5.22 -17.37 3.73
N ALA A 116 4.12 -16.62 3.89
CA ALA A 116 3.25 -16.27 2.77
C ALA A 116 3.95 -15.34 1.77
N LEU A 117 4.73 -14.37 2.26
CA LEU A 117 5.55 -13.51 1.41
C LEU A 117 6.60 -14.32 0.65
N ASP A 118 7.34 -15.20 1.32
CA ASP A 118 8.35 -16.06 0.69
C ASP A 118 7.74 -16.89 -0.43
N ALA A 119 6.56 -17.48 -0.21
CA ALA A 119 5.84 -18.24 -1.24
C ALA A 119 5.42 -17.40 -2.46
N ILE A 120 5.08 -16.11 -2.25
CA ILE A 120 4.76 -15.18 -3.35
C ILE A 120 6.03 -14.80 -4.11
N LEU A 121 7.14 -14.57 -3.39
CA LEU A 121 8.43 -14.21 -3.96
C LEU A 121 9.03 -15.35 -4.79
N ASP A 122 8.98 -16.57 -4.27
CA ASP A 122 9.54 -17.76 -4.93
C ASP A 122 8.65 -18.33 -6.05
N GLY A 123 7.38 -17.91 -6.11
CA GLY A 123 6.41 -18.31 -7.12
C GLY A 123 6.14 -17.22 -8.15
N PRO A 124 4.97 -16.55 -8.09
CA PRO A 124 4.52 -15.63 -9.13
C PRO A 124 5.51 -14.49 -9.41
N VAL A 125 6.17 -13.95 -8.39
CA VAL A 125 7.14 -12.86 -8.59
C VAL A 125 8.43 -13.36 -9.24
N ALA A 126 8.95 -14.52 -8.82
CA ALA A 126 10.11 -15.12 -9.47
C ALA A 126 9.84 -15.43 -10.96
N ASP A 127 8.62 -15.82 -11.30
CA ASP A 127 8.23 -16.09 -12.69
C ASP A 127 8.19 -14.80 -13.54
N LEU A 128 7.77 -13.67 -12.97
CA LEU A 128 7.85 -12.36 -13.61
C LEU A 128 9.30 -11.95 -13.89
N ILE A 129 10.19 -12.12 -12.90
CA ILE A 129 11.61 -11.76 -13.04
C ILE A 129 12.31 -12.61 -14.10
N LYS A 130 12.01 -13.91 -14.18
CA LYS A 130 12.59 -14.81 -15.20
C LYS A 130 12.03 -14.56 -16.61
N GLY A 131 10.84 -13.96 -16.70
CA GLY A 131 10.17 -13.67 -17.97
C GLY A 131 10.58 -12.33 -18.61
N GLN A 132 11.37 -11.52 -17.91
CA GLN A 132 11.95 -10.25 -18.38
C GLN A 132 13.36 -10.46 -18.95
#